data_AF-A0A7J7VAR3-F1
#
_entry.id   AF-A0A7J7VAR3-F1
#
_cell.length_a   1.000
_cell.length_b   1.000
_cell.length_c   1.000
_cell.angle_alpha   90.00
_cell.angle_beta   90.00
_cell.angle_gamma   90.00
#
_symmetry.space_group_name_H-M   'P 1'
#
loop_
_entity.id
_entity.type
_entity.pdbx_description
1 polymer ?
#
loop_
_entity_poly.entity_id
_entity_poly.type
_entity_poly.pdbx_seq_one_letter_code
_entity_poly.pdbx_strand_id
1 'polypeptide(L)'
;MPRIGVLLLLILAILAESTKDNSPVTNTYSEPLKPSKNITKRESGCPEGQQRQGSFCCLPCLPGERKKDDCKAHGDKLVCEPCQEGKEYTDKEHFSSTCRRCGICDGEHGVNMESLRIAQQPVTPDVKK
;
A
#
# COMPACT_ATOMS: atom_id res chain seq x y z
N MET A 1 -14.10 12.27 -56.50
CA MET A 1 -12.68 12.66 -56.55
C MET A 1 -12.60 14.13 -56.95
N PRO A 2 -11.61 14.95 -56.56
CA PRO A 2 -10.76 14.90 -55.36
C PRO A 2 -10.44 16.32 -54.81
N ARG A 3 -10.68 16.67 -53.53
CA ARG A 3 -10.05 17.88 -52.93
C ARG A 3 -9.67 17.74 -51.45
N ILE A 4 -9.59 16.51 -50.94
CA ILE A 4 -9.10 16.24 -49.57
C ILE A 4 -7.57 16.02 -49.56
N GLY A 5 -6.96 15.82 -50.73
CA GLY A 5 -5.51 15.62 -50.88
C GLY A 5 -4.64 16.89 -50.89
N VAL A 6 -5.20 18.09 -50.71
CA VAL A 6 -4.41 19.35 -50.73
C VAL A 6 -4.11 19.88 -49.33
N LEU A 7 -4.83 19.44 -48.30
CA LEU A 7 -4.62 19.93 -46.92
C LEU A 7 -3.49 19.22 -46.18
N LEU A 8 -2.91 18.14 -46.74
CA LEU A 8 -1.91 17.30 -46.09
C LEU A 8 -0.46 17.61 -46.53
N LEU A 9 -0.25 18.60 -47.40
CA LEU A 9 1.07 18.99 -47.92
C LEU A 9 1.68 20.26 -47.28
N LEU A 10 1.02 20.88 -46.30
CA LEU A 10 1.48 22.14 -45.68
C LEU A 10 2.24 21.98 -44.35
N ILE A 11 2.45 20.75 -43.85
CA ILE A 11 3.08 20.52 -42.53
C ILE A 11 4.48 19.89 -42.62
N LEU A 12 5.15 19.97 -43.78
CA LEU A 12 6.48 19.39 -44.01
C LEU A 12 7.53 20.44 -44.43
N ALA A 13 7.55 21.62 -43.78
CA ALA A 13 8.54 22.65 -44.11
C ALA A 13 9.07 23.45 -42.92
N ILE A 14 9.32 22.82 -41.77
CA ILE A 14 10.12 23.48 -40.72
C ILE A 14 11.07 22.48 -40.06
N LEU A 15 11.99 21.92 -40.84
CA LEU A 15 13.24 21.39 -40.31
C LEU A 15 14.40 22.15 -40.95
N ALA A 16 15.23 22.68 -40.05
CA ALA A 16 16.55 23.27 -40.24
C ALA A 16 16.61 24.65 -40.90
N GLU A 17 16.90 25.69 -40.10
CA GLU A 17 18.12 26.48 -40.32
C GLU A 17 18.47 27.32 -39.08
N SER A 18 19.62 27.00 -38.51
CA SER A 18 20.30 27.77 -37.46
C SER A 18 21.01 28.96 -38.10
N THR A 19 20.64 30.19 -37.72
CA THR A 19 21.55 31.34 -37.79
C THR A 19 21.31 32.27 -36.61
N LYS A 20 22.09 32.06 -35.55
CA LYS A 20 22.91 33.06 -34.86
C LYS A 20 22.70 34.50 -35.35
N ASP A 21 22.16 35.40 -34.52
CA ASP A 21 22.82 36.68 -34.17
C ASP A 21 22.06 37.49 -33.09
N ASN A 22 22.84 37.89 -32.07
CA ASN A 22 22.77 39.08 -31.22
C ASN A 22 21.48 39.51 -30.47
N SER A 23 21.62 39.39 -29.14
CA SER A 23 20.90 40.10 -28.07
C SER A 23 20.76 41.62 -28.33
N PRO A 24 19.70 42.23 -27.80
CA PRO A 24 19.97 43.27 -26.82
C PRO A 24 19.23 43.03 -25.49
N VAL A 25 20.05 43.07 -24.45
CA VAL A 25 19.75 43.08 -23.03
C VAL A 25 18.56 44.00 -22.73
N THR A 26 17.49 43.40 -22.20
CA THR A 26 16.49 44.14 -21.40
C THR A 26 16.46 43.49 -20.03
N ASN A 27 17.29 43.98 -19.12
CA ASN A 27 17.32 43.56 -17.71
C ASN A 27 16.02 44.02 -17.03
N THR A 28 15.00 43.17 -17.10
CA THR A 28 13.90 43.24 -16.12
C THR A 28 14.39 42.46 -14.91
N TYR A 29 14.77 43.18 -13.85
CA TYR A 29 15.09 42.62 -12.55
C TYR A 29 13.86 41.88 -12.02
N SER A 30 13.75 40.60 -12.39
CA SER A 30 12.85 39.67 -11.76
C SER A 30 13.59 39.18 -10.53
N GLU A 31 13.21 39.67 -9.35
CA GLU A 31 13.60 39.04 -8.10
C GLU A 31 13.41 37.53 -8.25
N PRO A 32 14.41 36.68 -7.93
CA PRO A 32 14.21 35.26 -7.94
C PRO A 32 13.18 34.96 -6.85
N LEU A 33 11.93 34.74 -7.26
CA LEU A 33 10.92 34.10 -6.43
C LEU A 33 11.56 32.81 -5.93
N LYS A 34 12.00 32.84 -4.67
CA LYS A 34 12.50 31.67 -3.96
C LYS A 34 11.50 30.54 -4.22
N PRO A 35 11.87 29.44 -4.90
CA PRO A 35 11.01 28.28 -4.93
C PRO A 35 11.11 27.62 -3.55
N SER A 36 10.50 28.26 -2.55
CA SER A 36 10.27 27.66 -1.24
C SER A 36 9.04 26.78 -1.32
N LYS A 37 9.12 25.77 -2.18
CA LYS A 37 8.35 24.54 -2.03
C LYS A 37 9.33 23.43 -2.35
N ASN A 38 10.14 23.12 -1.34
CA ASN A 38 10.64 21.76 -1.22
C ASN A 38 9.41 20.85 -1.10
N ILE A 39 8.84 20.43 -2.23
CA ILE A 39 7.88 19.32 -2.29
C ILE A 39 8.73 18.05 -2.14
N THR A 40 9.33 17.88 -0.96
CA THR A 40 9.93 16.60 -0.57
C THR A 40 8.77 15.62 -0.49
N LYS A 41 8.81 14.64 -1.41
CA LYS A 41 8.08 13.36 -1.38
C LYS A 41 6.57 13.49 -1.13
N ARG A 42 5.78 13.44 -2.21
CA ARG A 42 4.38 13.01 -2.13
C ARG A 42 4.37 11.53 -1.73
N GLU A 43 4.55 11.25 -0.44
CA GLU A 43 4.42 9.93 0.14
C GLU A 43 2.92 9.61 0.19
N SER A 44 2.35 9.26 -0.96
CA SER A 44 0.91 8.94 -1.10
C SER A 44 0.53 7.58 -0.48
N GLY A 45 1.47 6.95 0.22
CA GLY A 45 1.32 5.68 0.92
C GLY A 45 0.76 5.84 2.31
N CYS A 46 0.35 4.73 2.91
CA CYS A 46 0.10 4.70 4.34
C CYS A 46 1.43 4.71 5.11
N PRO A 47 1.45 5.25 6.34
CA PRO A 47 2.60 5.12 7.23
C PRO A 47 3.02 3.65 7.40
N GLU A 48 4.27 3.44 7.80
CA GLU A 48 4.77 2.10 8.10
C GLU A 48 3.89 1.41 9.16
N GLY A 49 3.67 0.10 8.98
CA GLY A 49 2.76 -0.69 9.82
C GLY A 49 1.26 -0.48 9.55
N GLN A 50 0.89 0.42 8.63
CA GLN A 50 -0.51 0.62 8.22
C GLN A 50 -0.76 0.15 6.79
N GLN A 51 -1.98 -0.33 6.54
CA GLN A 51 -2.44 -0.68 5.20
C GLN A 51 -3.69 0.11 4.84
N ARG A 52 -3.79 0.49 3.56
CA ARG A 52 -4.96 1.18 3.02
C ARG A 52 -6.18 0.25 3.03
N GLN A 53 -7.26 0.71 3.65
CA GLN A 53 -8.59 0.09 3.65
C GLN A 53 -9.59 1.18 3.25
N GLY A 54 -10.04 1.12 1.99
CA GLY A 54 -10.78 2.23 1.38
C GLY A 54 -9.99 3.53 1.41
N SER A 55 -10.55 4.56 2.04
CA SER A 55 -9.94 5.88 2.18
C SER A 55 -8.97 6.00 3.36
N PHE A 56 -9.00 5.05 4.32
CA PHE A 56 -8.25 5.12 5.56
C PHE A 56 -6.98 4.27 5.51
N CYS A 57 -5.99 4.65 6.31
CA CYS A 57 -4.85 3.81 6.63
C CYS A 57 -5.10 3.19 7.98
N CYS A 58 -5.22 1.86 8.04
CA CYS A 58 -5.58 1.14 9.25
C CYS A 58 -4.39 0.37 9.81
N LEU A 59 -4.39 0.12 11.11
CA LEU A 59 -3.50 -0.83 11.79
C LEU A 59 -4.05 -2.27 11.70
N PRO A 60 -3.20 -3.30 11.72
CA PRO A 60 -3.59 -4.70 11.52
C PRO A 60 -4.36 -5.30 12.70
N CYS A 61 -4.95 -6.48 12.48
CA CYS A 61 -5.44 -7.34 13.56
C CYS A 61 -4.29 -8.07 14.26
N LEU A 62 -4.48 -8.42 15.53
CA LEU A 62 -3.48 -9.15 16.31
C LEU A 62 -3.50 -10.66 15.98
N PRO A 63 -2.44 -11.41 16.35
CA PRO A 63 -2.47 -12.86 16.30
C PRO A 63 -3.69 -13.44 17.02
N GLY A 64 -4.35 -14.43 16.41
CA GLY A 64 -5.59 -15.03 16.92
C GLY A 64 -6.88 -14.31 16.50
N GLU A 65 -6.80 -13.20 15.76
CA GLU A 65 -7.95 -12.47 15.24
C GLU A 65 -7.99 -12.49 13.71
N ARG A 66 -9.14 -12.15 13.12
CA ARG A 66 -9.30 -11.82 11.70
C ARG A 66 -10.08 -10.53 11.51
N LYS A 67 -9.87 -9.89 10.35
CA LYS A 67 -10.62 -8.70 9.96
C LYS A 67 -12.10 -9.04 9.78
N LYS A 68 -12.95 -8.28 10.48
CA LYS A 68 -14.40 -8.25 10.31
C LYS A 68 -14.81 -7.09 9.40
N ASP A 69 -14.29 -5.89 9.68
CA ASP A 69 -14.60 -4.66 8.95
C ASP A 69 -13.39 -3.71 8.89
N ASP A 70 -13.47 -2.72 7.98
CA ASP A 70 -12.51 -1.62 7.88
C ASP A 70 -12.54 -0.70 9.11
N CYS A 71 -11.39 -0.10 9.42
CA CYS A 71 -11.30 0.95 10.42
C CYS A 71 -12.09 2.21 10.00
N LYS A 72 -12.48 3.05 10.97
CA LYS A 72 -13.34 4.22 10.71
C LYS A 72 -12.56 5.53 10.59
N ALA A 73 -11.30 5.58 11.03
CA ALA A 73 -10.41 6.72 10.86
C ALA A 73 -8.97 6.29 10.53
N HIS A 74 -8.14 7.24 10.08
CA HIS A 74 -6.72 6.98 9.85
C HIS A 74 -6.00 6.66 11.17
N GLY A 75 -5.15 5.64 11.16
CA GLY A 75 -4.41 5.18 12.32
C GLY A 75 -5.20 4.25 13.25
N ASP A 76 -6.49 4.06 13.01
CA ASP A 76 -7.28 3.12 13.81
C ASP A 76 -6.96 1.66 13.46
N LYS A 77 -7.13 0.78 14.44
CA LYS A 77 -7.11 -0.66 14.22
C LYS A 77 -8.30 -1.10 13.38
N LEU A 78 -8.09 -2.10 12.54
CA LEU A 78 -9.19 -2.84 11.92
C LEU A 78 -10.22 -3.30 12.96
N VAL A 79 -11.49 -3.41 12.56
CA VAL A 79 -12.47 -4.10 13.38
C VAL A 79 -12.16 -5.59 13.26
N CYS A 80 -11.72 -6.21 14.36
CA CYS A 80 -11.26 -7.59 14.38
C CYS A 80 -12.19 -8.46 15.24
N GLU A 81 -12.25 -9.75 14.91
CA GLU A 81 -12.95 -10.75 15.70
C GLU A 81 -12.08 -12.02 15.84
N PRO A 82 -12.23 -12.80 16.92
CA PRO A 82 -11.37 -13.96 17.16
C PRO A 82 -11.53 -15.03 16.08
N CYS A 83 -10.44 -15.74 15.80
CA CYS A 83 -10.47 -16.99 15.05
C CYS A 83 -11.24 -18.07 15.82
N GLN A 84 -11.71 -19.11 15.13
CA GLN A 84 -12.37 -20.22 15.81
C GLN A 84 -11.35 -21.05 16.61
N GLU A 85 -11.45 -21.01 17.93
CA GLU A 85 -10.57 -21.74 18.85
C GLU A 85 -10.55 -23.23 18.55
N GLY A 86 -9.34 -23.83 18.58
CA GLY A 86 -9.11 -25.24 18.28
C GLY A 86 -9.29 -25.64 16.81
N LYS A 87 -9.65 -24.71 15.91
CA LYS A 87 -9.81 -24.99 14.46
C LYS A 87 -9.00 -24.07 13.59
N GLU A 88 -8.80 -22.83 14.02
CA GLU A 88 -8.18 -21.78 13.24
C GLU A 88 -7.17 -20.97 14.06
N TYR A 89 -6.15 -20.45 13.39
CA TYR A 89 -5.10 -19.66 14.01
C TYR A 89 -4.56 -18.58 13.05
N THR A 90 -3.94 -17.56 13.61
CA THR A 90 -3.06 -16.60 12.91
C THR A 90 -1.87 -16.31 13.81
N ASP A 91 -0.66 -16.45 13.27
CA ASP A 91 0.60 -16.43 14.02
C ASP A 91 1.25 -15.04 14.11
N LYS A 92 0.79 -14.10 13.27
CA LYS A 92 1.34 -12.75 13.13
C LYS A 92 0.21 -11.74 12.94
N GLU A 93 0.52 -10.48 13.17
CA GLU A 93 -0.37 -9.38 12.80
C GLU A 93 -0.66 -9.39 11.29
N HIS A 94 -1.91 -9.12 10.92
CA HIS A 94 -2.31 -9.12 9.50
C HIS A 94 -3.55 -8.28 9.20
N PHE A 95 -3.78 -8.05 7.92
CA PHE A 95 -4.95 -7.32 7.40
C PHE A 95 -6.01 -8.23 6.75
N SER A 96 -5.79 -9.55 6.73
CA SER A 96 -6.71 -10.54 6.15
C SER A 96 -8.01 -10.71 6.94
N SER A 97 -9.10 -11.01 6.23
CA SER A 97 -10.39 -11.43 6.78
C SER A 97 -10.50 -12.94 7.03
N THR A 98 -9.41 -13.70 6.88
CA THR A 98 -9.38 -15.15 7.03
C THR A 98 -8.34 -15.59 8.04
N CYS A 99 -8.69 -16.56 8.89
CA CYS A 99 -7.73 -17.30 9.69
C CYS A 99 -7.18 -18.51 8.91
N ARG A 100 -6.02 -19.02 9.31
CA ARG A 100 -5.49 -20.30 8.78
C ARG A 100 -6.13 -21.44 9.53
N ARG A 101 -6.40 -22.56 8.85
CA ARG A 101 -6.87 -23.77 9.52
C ARG A 101 -5.71 -24.48 10.21
N CYS A 102 -5.98 -24.96 11.41
CA CYS A 102 -5.15 -25.94 12.09
C CYS A 102 -4.98 -27.19 11.24
N GLY A 103 -3.76 -27.71 11.12
CA GLY A 103 -3.51 -29.05 10.57
C GLY A 103 -3.84 -30.14 11.59
N ILE A 104 -3.35 -29.98 12.82
CA ILE A 104 -3.65 -30.81 14.00
C ILE A 104 -3.79 -29.83 15.17
N CYS A 105 -4.98 -29.74 15.76
CA CYS A 105 -5.23 -28.96 16.98
C CYS A 105 -5.95 -29.90 17.96
N ASP A 106 -5.18 -30.51 18.86
CA ASP A 106 -5.69 -31.49 19.80
C ASP A 106 -6.54 -30.78 20.86
N GLY A 107 -7.87 -30.89 20.73
CA GLY A 107 -8.82 -30.34 21.69
C GLY A 107 -8.89 -31.10 23.02
N GLU A 108 -8.11 -32.17 23.19
CA GLU A 108 -8.24 -33.11 24.33
C GLU A 108 -7.18 -32.93 25.44
N HIS A 109 -6.17 -32.07 25.23
CA HIS A 109 -5.25 -31.70 26.29
C HIS A 109 -5.69 -30.39 26.91
N GLY A 110 -6.45 -30.52 28.01
CA GLY A 110 -6.98 -29.42 28.80
C GLY A 110 -5.96 -28.31 29.01
N VAL A 111 -6.24 -27.16 28.39
CA VAL A 111 -5.55 -25.89 28.62
C VAL A 111 -5.63 -25.54 30.10
N ASN A 112 -4.52 -25.72 30.82
CA ASN A 112 -4.36 -25.18 32.16
C ASN A 112 -4.27 -23.66 32.06
N MET A 113 -5.20 -22.96 32.71
CA MET A 113 -5.54 -21.54 32.55
C MET A 113 -4.44 -20.53 32.97
N GLU A 114 -3.22 -20.94 33.30
CA GLU A 114 -2.21 -20.04 33.88
C GLU A 114 -0.96 -19.82 33.01
N SER A 115 -0.90 -20.36 31.80
CA SER A 115 0.09 -19.91 30.84
C SER A 115 -0.38 -20.11 29.41
N LEU A 116 -0.33 -19.00 28.67
CA LEU A 116 -0.26 -18.95 27.22
C LEU A 116 -1.59 -18.91 26.44
N ARG A 117 -2.17 -17.70 26.42
CA ARG A 117 -2.96 -17.16 25.30
C ARG A 117 -2.13 -17.04 24.01
N ILE A 118 -1.44 -18.11 23.58
CA ILE A 118 -0.78 -18.13 22.28
C ILE A 118 -1.59 -19.08 21.41
N ALA A 119 -2.21 -18.48 20.39
CA ALA A 119 -2.83 -19.18 19.29
C ALA A 119 -1.92 -20.35 18.87
N GLN A 120 -2.49 -21.55 18.91
CA GLN A 120 -1.80 -22.81 18.61
C GLN A 120 -1.00 -22.64 17.31
N GLN A 121 0.33 -22.62 17.44
CA GLN A 121 1.23 -22.67 16.28
C GLN A 121 1.01 -23.99 15.55
N PRO A 122 1.26 -24.07 14.23
CA PRO A 122 1.23 -25.35 13.53
C PRO A 122 2.32 -26.25 14.13
N VAL A 123 1.91 -27.38 14.71
CA VAL A 123 2.84 -28.45 15.11
C VAL A 123 3.47 -28.98 13.83
N THR A 124 4.74 -28.69 13.60
CA THR A 124 5.50 -29.32 12.52
C THR A 124 5.63 -30.80 12.86
N PRO A 125 5.27 -31.74 11.97
CA PRO A 125 5.52 -33.15 12.25
C PRO A 125 7.02 -33.37 12.32
N ASP A 126 7.49 -33.81 13.49
CA ASP A 126 8.86 -34.27 13.71
C ASP A 126 9.08 -35.50 12.83
N VAL A 127 9.76 -35.32 11.69
CA VAL A 127 10.15 -36.43 10.82
C VAL A 127 11.31 -37.14 11.51
N LYS A 128 10.97 -38.14 12.32
CA LYS A 128 11.95 -39.05 12.92
C LYS A 128 12.55 -39.91 11.81
N LYS A 129 13.81 -39.65 11.48
CA LYS A 129 14.64 -40.43 10.53
C LYS A 129 15.12 -41.73 11.16
#